data_AF-A0A7W3HEN6-F1
#
_entry.id   AF-A0A7W3HEN6-F1
#
_cell.length_a   1.000
_cell.length_b   1.000
_cell.length_c   1.000
_cell.angle_alpha   90.00
_cell.angle_beta   90.00
_cell.angle_gamma   90.00
#
_symmetry.space_group_name_H-M   'P 1'
#
loop_
_entity.id
_entity.type
_entity.pdbx_description
1 polymer ?
#
loop_
_entity_poly.entity_id
_entity_poly.type
_entity_poly.pdbx_seq_one_letter_code
_entity_poly.pdbx_strand_id
1 'polypeptide(L)'
;MVGYHQTNQKTDTGKTLTRWPVLVDHNTGFTAGTLQQDALNICESVVRSINSKMVDVLMTSRLVKTHHEVPVTTGKMVDYAESLLDGLYAYTEPSLGASLSDYGILMHENELRALGRLAASKGFGGEDAIKDMLGTDIAYYNGSDRGAFMLSKRFTALSFGCLRTDGEHINVVLSRDGNSQSHDLEIRGKVHVVAEPAATIKMGTGSVNALLFVVQRLVWDRSNP
;
A
#
# COMPACT_ATOMS: atom_id res chain seq x y z
N MET A 1 17.29 -21.90 -28.02
CA MET A 1 16.13 -21.09 -27.57
C MET A 1 15.77 -21.58 -26.18
N VAL A 2 16.19 -20.86 -25.13
CA VAL A 2 15.94 -21.27 -23.73
C VAL A 2 14.55 -20.77 -23.36
N GLY A 3 13.58 -21.67 -23.28
CA GLY A 3 12.23 -21.36 -22.80
C GLY A 3 12.26 -21.03 -21.31
N TYR A 4 11.99 -19.78 -20.96
CA TYR A 4 11.70 -19.39 -19.59
C TYR A 4 10.26 -19.81 -19.27
N HIS A 5 10.10 -20.90 -18.51
CA HIS A 5 8.81 -21.17 -17.86
C HIS A 5 8.62 -20.17 -16.73
N GLN A 6 7.66 -19.25 -16.88
CA GLN A 6 7.18 -18.40 -15.78
C GLN A 6 6.73 -19.31 -14.62
N THR A 7 7.48 -19.28 -13.53
CA THR A 7 7.27 -20.05 -12.30
C THR A 7 6.82 -19.11 -11.19
N ASN A 8 5.83 -18.25 -11.49
CA ASN A 8 5.18 -17.46 -10.46
C ASN A 8 4.35 -18.41 -9.59
N GLN A 9 4.91 -18.83 -8.44
CA GLN A 9 4.14 -19.55 -7.43
C GLN A 9 3.18 -18.56 -6.76
N LYS A 10 1.89 -18.91 -6.69
CA LYS A 10 0.92 -18.18 -5.88
C LYS A 10 1.34 -18.31 -4.41
N THR A 11 1.61 -17.19 -3.74
CA THR A 11 1.62 -17.17 -2.27
C THR A 11 0.19 -17.40 -1.79
N ASP A 12 -0.08 -18.58 -1.23
CA ASP A 12 -1.43 -18.98 -0.78
C ASP A 12 -1.78 -18.46 0.63
N THR A 13 -1.14 -17.38 1.07
CA THR A 13 -1.46 -16.67 2.32
C THR A 13 -2.51 -15.61 2.05
N GLY A 14 -3.76 -16.03 1.90
CA GLY A 14 -4.90 -15.12 1.97
C GLY A 14 -5.07 -14.62 3.39
N LYS A 15 -4.93 -13.31 3.63
CA LYS A 15 -5.34 -12.69 4.89
C LYS A 15 -6.77 -12.20 4.74
N THR A 16 -7.69 -12.79 5.49
CA THR A 16 -9.09 -12.35 5.55
C THR A 16 -9.16 -11.03 6.31
N LEU A 17 -9.72 -10.01 5.67
CA LEU A 17 -10.11 -8.76 6.34
C LEU A 17 -11.57 -8.87 6.74
N THR A 18 -11.86 -8.67 8.02
CA THR A 18 -13.23 -8.48 8.53
C THR A 18 -13.25 -7.16 9.28
N ARG A 19 -14.17 -6.26 8.93
CA ARG A 19 -14.39 -5.00 9.63
C ARG A 19 -15.88 -4.75 9.80
N TRP A 20 -16.24 -4.23 10.98
CA TRP A 20 -17.61 -3.97 11.42
C TRP A 20 -17.84 -2.46 11.64
N PRO A 21 -18.00 -1.63 10.60
CA PRO A 21 -18.61 -0.32 10.79
C PRO A 21 -20.07 -0.48 11.26
N VAL A 22 -20.36 -0.01 12.48
CA VAL A 22 -21.71 0.07 13.05
C VAL A 22 -22.33 1.39 12.63
N LEU A 23 -23.45 1.34 11.89
CA LEU A 23 -24.22 2.53 11.53
C LEU A 23 -25.39 2.67 12.52
N VAL A 24 -25.19 3.53 13.53
CA VAL A 24 -26.20 3.78 14.57
C VAL A 24 -27.32 4.66 14.00
N ASP A 25 -28.54 4.14 14.01
CA ASP A 25 -29.75 4.89 13.70
C ASP A 25 -30.14 5.72 14.93
N HIS A 26 -29.57 6.92 15.06
CA HIS A 26 -30.11 7.90 15.99
C HIS A 26 -31.22 8.65 15.26
N ASN A 27 -32.40 8.81 15.90
CA ASN A 27 -33.63 9.47 15.44
C ASN A 27 -33.48 10.92 14.88
N THR A 28 -32.27 11.39 14.62
CA THR A 28 -31.93 12.66 13.98
C THR A 28 -31.53 12.39 12.54
N GLY A 29 -32.48 12.64 11.62
CA GLY A 29 -32.39 12.26 10.21
C GLY A 29 -31.06 12.57 9.53
N PHE A 30 -30.51 11.56 8.88
CA PHE A 30 -29.40 11.73 7.95
C PHE A 30 -29.91 12.32 6.63
N THR A 31 -29.15 13.24 6.05
CA THR A 31 -29.35 13.61 4.64
C THR A 31 -28.69 12.55 3.76
N ALA A 32 -29.17 12.39 2.52
CA ALA A 32 -28.49 11.53 1.54
C ALA A 32 -27.01 11.92 1.36
N GLY A 33 -26.70 13.22 1.46
CA GLY A 33 -25.33 13.74 1.35
C GLY A 33 -24.43 13.32 2.51
N THR A 34 -24.93 13.33 3.75
CA THR A 34 -24.15 12.86 4.92
C THR A 34 -23.90 11.36 4.86
N LEU A 35 -24.88 10.57 4.43
CA LEU A 35 -24.70 9.11 4.24
C LEU A 35 -23.69 8.80 3.13
N GLN A 36 -23.72 9.57 2.04
CA GLN A 36 -22.76 9.41 0.96
C GLN A 36 -21.33 9.72 1.41
N GLN A 37 -21.14 10.78 2.21
CA GLN A 37 -19.83 11.12 2.78
C GLN A 37 -19.33 10.04 3.75
N ASP A 38 -20.18 9.54 4.63
CA ASP A 38 -19.82 8.45 5.54
C ASP A 38 -19.46 7.16 4.79
N ALA A 39 -20.20 6.84 3.71
CA ALA A 39 -19.86 5.71 2.85
C ALA A 39 -18.48 5.87 2.19
N LEU A 40 -18.15 7.06 1.69
CA LEU A 40 -16.83 7.34 1.11
C LEU A 40 -15.71 7.22 2.17
N ASN A 41 -15.93 7.73 3.37
CA ASN A 41 -15.00 7.61 4.49
C ASN A 41 -14.75 6.14 4.88
N ILE A 42 -15.82 5.32 4.89
CA ILE A 42 -15.72 3.88 5.13
C ILE A 42 -14.88 3.22 4.04
N CYS A 43 -15.14 3.52 2.76
CA CYS A 43 -14.37 3.00 1.63
C CYS A 43 -12.88 3.32 1.76
N GLU A 44 -12.52 4.57 2.04
CA GLU A 44 -11.12 4.98 2.22
C GLU A 44 -10.47 4.23 3.39
N SER A 45 -11.17 4.10 4.51
CA SER A 45 -10.67 3.40 5.69
C SER A 45 -10.48 1.90 5.44
N VAL A 46 -11.33 1.28 4.63
CA VAL A 46 -11.19 -0.11 4.19
C VAL A 46 -9.96 -0.27 3.30
N VAL A 47 -9.75 0.62 2.33
CA VAL A 47 -8.56 0.61 1.46
C VAL A 47 -7.27 0.71 2.29
N ARG A 48 -7.21 1.61 3.27
CA ARG A 48 -6.05 1.71 4.18
C ARG A 48 -5.81 0.43 4.99
N SER A 49 -6.88 -0.26 5.39
CA SER A 49 -6.80 -1.53 6.13
C SER A 49 -6.32 -2.68 5.24
N ILE A 50 -6.79 -2.73 3.99
CA ILE A 50 -6.29 -3.65 2.97
C ILE A 50 -4.79 -3.43 2.76
N ASN A 51 -4.38 -2.17 2.58
CA ASN A 51 -2.98 -1.80 2.41
C ASN A 51 -2.13 -2.23 3.62
N SER A 52 -2.63 -2.11 4.86
CA SER A 52 -1.90 -2.62 6.03
C SER A 52 -1.70 -4.14 5.97
N LYS A 53 -2.70 -4.91 5.52
CA LYS A 53 -2.53 -6.37 5.38
C LYS A 53 -1.55 -6.73 4.28
N MET A 54 -1.54 -5.96 3.19
CA MET A 54 -0.54 -6.09 2.14
C MET A 54 0.87 -5.82 2.67
N VAL A 55 1.06 -4.76 3.48
CA VAL A 55 2.35 -4.51 4.16
C VAL A 55 2.73 -5.68 5.06
N ASP A 56 1.80 -6.24 5.84
CA ASP A 56 2.11 -7.38 6.70
C ASP A 56 2.58 -8.61 5.90
N VAL A 57 2.15 -8.78 4.64
CA VAL A 57 2.65 -9.85 3.76
C VAL A 57 4.01 -9.49 3.18
N LEU A 58 4.21 -8.25 2.73
CA LEU A 58 5.50 -7.76 2.25
C LEU A 58 6.59 -7.93 3.33
N MET A 59 6.28 -7.66 4.59
CA MET A 59 7.18 -7.85 5.73
C MET A 59 7.65 -9.30 5.93
N THR A 60 6.91 -10.28 5.41
CA THR A 60 7.30 -11.70 5.44
C THR A 60 8.01 -12.16 4.17
N SER A 61 8.04 -11.33 3.12
CA SER A 61 8.60 -11.65 1.82
C SER A 61 10.12 -11.53 1.80
N ARG A 62 10.78 -12.46 1.13
CA ARG A 62 12.23 -12.41 0.84
C ARG A 62 12.61 -11.42 -0.26
N LEU A 63 11.64 -10.80 -0.93
CA LEU A 63 11.89 -9.83 -2.00
C LEU A 63 12.05 -8.40 -1.51
N VAL A 64 11.78 -8.16 -0.23
CA VAL A 64 11.92 -6.84 0.36
C VAL A 64 13.37 -6.64 0.79
N LYS A 65 14.06 -5.74 0.10
CA LYS A 65 15.34 -5.21 0.55
C LYS A 65 15.05 -4.07 1.52
N THR A 66 15.39 -4.26 2.80
CA THR A 66 15.17 -3.25 3.84
C THR A 66 16.41 -2.40 4.01
N HIS A 67 16.22 -1.08 3.92
CA HIS A 67 17.20 -0.07 4.29
C HIS A 67 16.79 0.50 5.64
N HIS A 68 17.64 0.24 6.63
CA HIS A 68 17.46 0.75 7.97
C HIS A 68 18.08 2.14 8.09
N GLU A 69 17.56 2.93 9.02
CA GLU A 69 18.13 4.22 9.42
C GLU A 69 18.25 5.24 8.28
N VAL A 70 17.22 5.32 7.43
CA VAL A 70 17.18 6.31 6.35
C VAL A 70 16.99 7.70 6.98
N PRO A 71 17.96 8.62 6.87
CA PRO A 71 17.92 9.88 7.60
C PRO A 71 16.72 10.72 7.19
N VAL A 72 15.97 11.24 8.17
CA VAL A 72 14.93 12.24 7.95
C VAL A 72 15.12 13.41 8.90
N THR A 73 14.88 14.63 8.41
CA THR A 73 15.05 15.86 9.19
C THR A 73 13.84 16.06 10.10
N THR A 74 14.02 16.11 11.42
CA THR A 74 12.90 16.24 12.37
C THR A 74 12.72 17.68 12.87
N GLY A 75 12.18 18.53 12.00
CA GLY A 75 11.92 19.94 12.32
C GLY A 75 10.65 20.49 11.68
N LYS A 76 10.81 21.47 10.79
CA LYS A 76 9.67 22.01 10.05
C LYS A 76 9.09 20.92 9.15
N MET A 77 7.76 20.85 9.08
CA MET A 77 7.07 19.82 8.28
C MET A 77 7.46 19.81 6.80
N VAL A 78 7.83 20.96 6.23
CA VAL A 78 8.28 21.06 4.83
C VAL A 78 9.64 20.39 4.68
N ASP A 79 10.61 20.74 5.54
CA ASP A 79 11.95 20.16 5.54
C ASP A 79 11.91 18.64 5.79
N TYR A 80 11.03 18.20 6.70
CA TYR A 80 10.75 16.77 6.93
C TYR A 80 10.23 16.09 5.66
N ALA A 81 9.21 16.68 5.02
CA ALA A 81 8.63 16.13 3.80
C ALA A 81 9.64 16.08 2.63
N GLU A 82 10.53 17.08 2.50
CA GLU A 82 11.59 17.06 1.51
C GLU A 82 12.62 15.97 1.83
N SER A 83 13.00 15.77 3.10
CA SER A 83 13.90 14.67 3.48
C SER A 83 13.29 13.28 3.19
N LEU A 84 11.97 13.12 3.32
CA LEU A 84 11.27 11.89 2.91
C LEU A 84 11.39 11.67 1.40
N LEU A 85 11.19 12.73 0.59
CA LEU A 85 11.36 12.64 -0.87
C LEU A 85 12.80 12.31 -1.24
N ASP A 86 13.77 12.98 -0.63
CA ASP A 86 15.19 12.73 -0.88
C ASP A 86 15.55 11.28 -0.56
N GLY A 87 15.04 10.74 0.55
CA GLY A 87 15.15 9.31 0.88
C GLY A 87 14.54 8.42 -0.22
N LEU A 88 13.34 8.73 -0.70
CA LEU A 88 12.73 7.97 -1.79
C LEU A 88 13.57 8.00 -3.08
N TYR A 89 14.14 9.15 -3.44
CA TYR A 89 15.01 9.28 -4.62
C TYR A 89 16.35 8.56 -4.44
N ALA A 90 16.99 8.72 -3.28
CA ALA A 90 18.32 8.17 -2.98
C ALA A 90 18.36 6.64 -3.02
N TYR A 91 17.25 5.98 -2.68
CA TYR A 91 17.14 4.53 -2.64
C TYR A 91 16.40 3.93 -3.85
N THR A 92 16.24 4.69 -4.93
CA THR A 92 15.88 4.12 -6.23
C THR A 92 17.01 3.22 -6.74
N GLU A 93 16.68 2.01 -7.19
CA GLU A 93 17.65 1.06 -7.73
C GLU A 93 17.61 1.11 -9.27
N PRO A 94 18.69 1.54 -9.95
CA PRO A 94 18.67 1.74 -11.41
C PRO A 94 18.24 0.50 -12.22
N SER A 95 18.49 -0.70 -11.70
CA SER A 95 18.09 -1.96 -12.35
C SER A 95 16.57 -2.21 -12.32
N LEU A 96 15.85 -1.57 -11.39
CA LEU A 96 14.40 -1.72 -11.21
C LEU A 96 13.63 -0.52 -11.76
N GLY A 97 14.28 0.63 -11.87
CA GLY A 97 13.72 1.90 -12.31
C GLY A 97 14.66 3.04 -11.93
N ALA A 98 14.96 3.94 -12.87
CA ALA A 98 15.93 5.02 -12.66
C ALA A 98 15.27 6.31 -12.13
N SER A 99 13.94 6.34 -12.09
CA SER A 99 13.14 7.47 -11.61
C SER A 99 12.15 7.00 -10.55
N LEU A 100 11.76 7.89 -9.64
CA LEU A 100 10.70 7.62 -8.67
C LEU A 100 9.35 7.28 -9.35
N SER A 101 9.11 7.81 -10.54
CA SER A 101 7.92 7.50 -11.36
C SER A 101 7.82 6.05 -11.82
N ASP A 102 8.94 5.31 -11.82
CA ASP A 102 8.98 3.87 -12.09
C ASP A 102 8.50 3.02 -10.89
N TYR A 103 8.19 3.62 -9.74
CA TYR A 103 7.80 2.91 -8.51
C TYR A 103 6.41 3.30 -8.03
N GLY A 104 5.57 2.34 -7.64
CA GLY A 104 4.41 2.59 -6.81
C GLY A 104 4.84 2.69 -5.34
N ILE A 105 4.34 3.68 -4.61
CA ILE A 105 4.78 3.96 -3.24
C ILE A 105 3.67 3.59 -2.27
N LEU A 106 4.02 2.89 -1.19
CA LEU A 106 3.11 2.57 -0.09
C LEU A 106 3.72 3.06 1.23
N MET A 107 3.07 4.01 1.90
CA MET A 107 3.60 4.64 3.11
C MET A 107 2.60 4.66 4.26
N HIS A 108 3.08 4.95 5.47
CA HIS A 108 2.22 5.11 6.62
C HIS A 108 1.37 6.40 6.50
N GLU A 109 0.13 6.36 6.99
CA GLU A 109 -0.80 7.49 6.91
C GLU A 109 -0.35 8.75 7.64
N ASN A 110 0.60 8.66 8.59
CA ASN A 110 1.16 9.83 9.26
C ASN A 110 1.91 10.75 8.28
N GLU A 111 2.48 10.18 7.22
CA GLU A 111 3.26 10.94 6.23
C GLU A 111 2.39 11.75 5.28
N LEU A 112 1.10 11.42 5.18
CA LEU A 112 0.14 12.12 4.32
C LEU A 112 0.11 13.63 4.61
N ARG A 113 0.16 14.02 5.89
CA ARG A 113 0.09 15.42 6.29
C ARG A 113 1.34 16.21 5.88
N ALA A 114 2.51 15.58 6.01
CA ALA A 114 3.78 16.19 5.63
C ALA A 114 3.86 16.37 4.11
N LEU A 115 3.58 15.31 3.35
CA LEU A 115 3.58 15.35 1.89
C LEU A 115 2.49 16.28 1.33
N GLY A 116 1.30 16.30 1.93
CA GLY A 116 0.24 17.22 1.51
C GLY A 116 0.62 18.69 1.73
N ARG A 117 1.31 19.00 2.83
CA ARG A 117 1.83 20.35 3.08
C ARG A 117 2.90 20.73 2.05
N LEU A 118 3.78 19.80 1.69
CA LEU A 118 4.81 20.01 0.69
C LEU A 118 4.20 20.23 -0.71
N ALA A 119 3.25 19.40 -1.12
CA ALA A 119 2.53 19.52 -2.38
C ALA A 119 1.88 20.91 -2.50
N ALA A 120 1.17 21.34 -1.45
CA ALA A 120 0.57 22.68 -1.40
C ALA A 120 1.62 23.81 -1.51
N SER A 121 2.79 23.65 -0.88
CA SER A 121 3.87 24.65 -0.97
C SER A 121 4.49 24.73 -2.37
N LYS A 122 4.50 23.62 -3.12
CA LYS A 122 4.97 23.55 -4.51
C LYS A 122 3.89 23.91 -5.54
N GLY A 123 2.70 24.34 -5.08
CA GLY A 123 1.61 24.80 -5.94
C GLY A 123 0.68 23.70 -6.46
N PHE A 124 0.83 22.47 -5.98
CA PHE A 124 -0.10 21.38 -6.28
C PHE A 124 -1.33 21.46 -5.36
N GLY A 125 -2.52 21.22 -5.91
CA GLY A 125 -3.78 21.26 -5.19
C GLY A 125 -4.78 20.26 -5.75
N GLY A 126 -5.85 19.98 -4.99
CA GLY A 126 -6.84 18.97 -5.35
C GLY A 126 -6.56 17.59 -4.74
N GLU A 127 -7.39 16.62 -5.12
CA GLU A 127 -7.38 15.25 -4.56
C GLU A 127 -6.09 14.48 -4.86
N ASP A 128 -5.49 14.73 -6.03
CA ASP A 128 -4.29 14.03 -6.51
C ASP A 128 -3.00 14.86 -6.35
N ALA A 129 -3.02 15.96 -5.58
CA ALA A 129 -1.89 16.88 -5.45
C ALA A 129 -0.55 16.20 -5.09
N ILE A 130 -0.58 15.17 -4.23
CA ILE A 130 0.61 14.42 -3.84
C ILE A 130 1.09 13.51 -4.97
N LYS A 131 0.16 12.87 -5.70
CA LYS A 131 0.50 12.01 -6.86
C LYS A 131 1.11 12.85 -7.98
N ASP A 132 0.54 14.02 -8.24
CA ASP A 132 1.03 14.97 -9.24
C ASP A 132 2.43 15.49 -8.88
N MET A 133 2.66 15.81 -7.60
CA MET A 133 3.99 16.20 -7.10
C MET A 133 5.03 15.08 -7.25
N LEU A 134 4.65 13.84 -6.94
CA LEU A 134 5.56 12.68 -6.98
C LEU A 134 5.78 12.14 -8.40
N GLY A 135 4.86 12.42 -9.32
CA GLY A 135 4.82 11.78 -10.64
C GLY A 135 4.55 10.27 -10.57
N THR A 136 3.99 9.79 -9.46
CA THR A 136 3.70 8.37 -9.25
C THR A 136 2.54 8.12 -8.30
N ASP A 137 1.96 6.93 -8.40
CA ASP A 137 0.90 6.48 -7.51
C ASP A 137 1.44 6.25 -6.10
N ILE A 138 0.76 6.85 -5.13
CA ILE A 138 0.99 6.65 -3.71
C ILE A 138 -0.26 6.10 -3.04
N ALA A 139 -0.06 5.12 -2.17
CA ALA A 139 -1.08 4.55 -1.31
C ALA A 139 -0.65 4.64 0.16
N TYR A 140 -1.63 4.64 1.06
CA TYR A 140 -1.39 4.74 2.50
C TYR A 140 -1.93 3.51 3.23
N TYR A 141 -1.20 3.06 4.24
CA TYR A 141 -1.65 2.05 5.19
C TYR A 141 -1.78 2.62 6.61
N ASN A 142 -2.67 2.02 7.40
CA ASN A 142 -2.91 2.39 8.79
C ASN A 142 -2.20 1.45 9.77
N GLY A 143 -2.29 1.77 11.06
CA GLY A 143 -1.74 0.96 12.15
C GLY A 143 -0.31 1.34 12.52
N SER A 144 0.53 0.35 12.86
CA SER A 144 1.93 0.62 13.21
C SER A 144 2.72 1.03 11.98
N ASP A 145 3.56 2.06 12.12
CA ASP A 145 4.50 2.47 11.09
C ASP A 145 5.56 1.38 10.86
N ARG A 146 5.68 0.96 9.59
CA ARG A 146 6.60 -0.08 9.12
C ARG A 146 7.57 0.47 8.07
N GLY A 147 7.56 1.80 7.84
CA GLY A 147 8.36 2.48 6.82
C GLY A 147 7.63 2.67 5.49
N ALA A 148 8.35 3.19 4.50
CA ALA A 148 7.88 3.31 3.13
C ALA A 148 8.30 2.11 2.29
N PHE A 149 7.42 1.67 1.40
CA PHE A 149 7.66 0.56 0.48
C PHE A 149 7.59 1.08 -0.95
N MET A 150 8.68 0.93 -1.70
CA MET A 150 8.78 1.28 -3.10
C MET A 150 8.72 0.00 -3.93
N LEU A 151 7.66 -0.12 -4.72
CA LEU A 151 7.35 -1.28 -5.54
C LEU A 151 7.66 -0.92 -7.00
N SER A 152 8.65 -1.58 -7.62
CA SER A 152 8.94 -1.31 -9.03
C SER A 152 7.73 -1.66 -9.92
N LYS A 153 7.26 -0.73 -10.73
CA LYS A 153 6.18 -0.95 -11.71
C LYS A 153 6.60 -1.92 -12.82
N ARG A 154 7.90 -2.02 -13.09
CA ARG A 154 8.47 -2.89 -14.14
C ARG A 154 8.47 -4.36 -13.76
N PHE A 155 8.40 -4.66 -12.46
CA PHE A 155 8.34 -6.02 -11.96
C PHE A 155 7.01 -6.27 -11.26
N THR A 156 6.25 -7.25 -11.72
CA THR A 156 4.95 -7.60 -11.13
C THR A 156 5.15 -8.27 -9.77
N ALA A 157 5.29 -7.49 -8.70
CA ALA A 157 5.32 -7.99 -7.32
C ALA A 157 3.91 -8.21 -6.74
N LEU A 158 2.88 -7.75 -7.46
CA LEU A 158 1.50 -7.72 -6.97
C LEU A 158 0.56 -7.97 -8.16
N SER A 159 -0.09 -9.12 -8.18
CA SER A 159 -1.26 -9.32 -9.02
C SER A 159 -2.47 -9.44 -8.10
N PHE A 160 -3.42 -8.50 -8.22
CA PHE A 160 -4.78 -8.81 -7.81
C PHE A 160 -5.24 -10.01 -8.63
N GLY A 161 -5.90 -10.99 -7.99
CA GLY A 161 -6.62 -12.02 -8.75
C GLY A 161 -7.47 -11.32 -9.80
N CYS A 162 -7.42 -11.80 -11.06
CA CYS A 162 -8.12 -11.15 -12.15
C CYS A 162 -9.58 -10.89 -11.75
N LEU A 163 -10.06 -9.67 -11.98
CA LEU A 163 -11.42 -9.15 -11.76
C LEU A 163 -12.45 -9.87 -12.67
N ARG A 164 -12.55 -11.19 -12.58
CA ARG A 164 -13.33 -12.00 -13.51
C ARG A 164 -14.78 -12.16 -13.09
N THR A 165 -15.11 -11.94 -11.82
CA THR A 165 -16.48 -12.14 -11.33
C THR A 165 -16.77 -11.25 -10.12
N ASP A 166 -17.95 -10.63 -10.13
CA ASP A 166 -18.44 -9.79 -9.04
C ASP A 166 -18.68 -10.64 -7.77
N GLY A 167 -18.31 -10.13 -6.59
CA GLY A 167 -18.45 -10.84 -5.29
C GLY A 167 -17.38 -11.87 -4.91
N GLU A 168 -16.36 -12.15 -5.76
CA GLU A 168 -15.32 -13.15 -5.46
C GLU A 168 -14.21 -12.62 -4.50
N HIS A 169 -13.93 -11.32 -4.54
CA HIS A 169 -12.81 -10.70 -3.79
C HIS A 169 -13.23 -9.69 -2.74
N ILE A 170 -14.32 -8.94 -2.95
CA ILE A 170 -14.92 -8.06 -1.95
C ILE A 170 -16.39 -8.44 -1.83
N ASN A 171 -16.82 -8.88 -0.64
CA ASN A 171 -18.21 -9.15 -0.32
C ASN A 171 -18.68 -8.17 0.75
N VAL A 172 -19.81 -7.51 0.48
CA VAL A 172 -20.42 -6.55 1.39
C VAL A 172 -21.73 -7.15 1.88
N VAL A 173 -21.82 -7.42 3.18
CA VAL A 173 -23.02 -7.94 3.83
C VAL A 173 -23.61 -6.83 4.69
N LEU A 174 -24.83 -6.45 4.40
CA LEU A 174 -25.61 -5.56 5.26
C LEU A 174 -26.63 -6.39 6.03
N SER A 175 -26.61 -6.30 7.35
CA SER A 175 -27.57 -6.98 8.21
C SER A 175 -28.25 -5.98 9.15
N ARG A 176 -29.48 -6.31 9.59
CA ARG A 176 -30.23 -5.49 10.54
C ARG A 176 -29.99 -6.03 11.95
N ASP A 177 -29.52 -5.19 12.86
CA ASP A 177 -29.53 -5.50 14.29
C ASP A 177 -30.79 -4.89 14.92
N GLY A 178 -31.72 -5.76 15.30
CA GLY A 178 -32.99 -5.37 15.91
C GLY A 178 -32.86 -4.84 17.34
N ASN A 179 -31.79 -5.17 18.06
CA ASN A 179 -31.61 -4.77 19.45
C ASN A 179 -31.13 -3.32 19.58
N SER A 180 -30.20 -2.93 18.72
CA SER A 180 -29.64 -1.57 18.63
C SER A 180 -30.43 -0.67 17.68
N GLN A 181 -31.41 -1.22 16.96
CA GLN A 181 -32.06 -0.56 15.83
C GLN A 181 -31.06 -0.06 14.76
N SER A 182 -29.90 -0.71 14.64
CA SER A 182 -28.83 -0.31 13.72
C SER A 182 -28.73 -1.24 12.51
N HIS A 183 -27.92 -0.81 11.53
CA HIS A 183 -27.43 -1.67 10.48
C HIS A 183 -25.96 -2.01 10.70
N ASP A 184 -25.64 -3.29 10.58
CA ASP A 184 -24.27 -3.79 10.59
C ASP A 184 -23.83 -4.00 9.15
N LEU A 185 -22.81 -3.25 8.76
CA LEU A 185 -22.17 -3.35 7.46
C LEU A 185 -20.87 -4.14 7.63
N GLU A 186 -20.77 -5.31 7.02
CA GLU A 186 -19.57 -6.13 7.03
C GLU A 186 -18.93 -6.13 5.63
N ILE A 187 -17.65 -5.78 5.56
CA ILE A 187 -16.89 -5.80 4.30
C ILE A 187 -15.79 -6.85 4.43
N ARG A 188 -15.88 -7.89 3.59
CA ARG A 188 -14.92 -9.01 3.52
C ARG A 188 -14.08 -8.87 2.27
N GLY A 189 -12.76 -8.81 2.43
CA GLY A 189 -11.81 -8.68 1.32
C GLY A 189 -10.82 -9.83 1.25
N LYS A 190 -10.50 -10.32 0.04
CA LYS A 190 -9.41 -11.26 -0.23
C LYS A 190 -8.38 -10.62 -1.15
N VAL A 191 -7.14 -10.53 -0.68
CA VAL A 191 -6.01 -9.96 -1.45
C VAL A 191 -4.96 -11.04 -1.68
N HIS A 192 -4.52 -11.16 -2.93
CA HIS A 192 -3.42 -12.02 -3.34
C HIS A 192 -2.16 -11.16 -3.54
N VAL A 193 -1.10 -11.49 -2.83
CA VAL A 193 0.21 -10.83 -2.96
C VAL A 193 1.17 -11.86 -3.54
N VAL A 194 1.74 -11.59 -4.72
CA VAL A 194 2.74 -12.48 -5.34
C VAL A 194 4.10 -12.13 -4.75
N ALA A 195 4.41 -12.77 -3.64
CA ALA A 195 5.51 -12.36 -2.78
C ALA A 195 6.84 -12.99 -3.18
N GLU A 196 6.92 -13.86 -4.21
CA GLU A 196 8.16 -14.55 -4.62
C GLU A 196 8.20 -14.90 -6.14
N PRO A 197 8.94 -14.20 -7.01
CA PRO A 197 9.38 -14.74 -8.29
C PRO A 197 10.43 -15.82 -8.03
N ALA A 198 10.07 -17.08 -8.26
CA ALA A 198 11.00 -18.20 -8.19
C ALA A 198 11.77 -18.35 -9.52
N ALA A 199 12.63 -17.39 -9.86
CA ALA A 199 13.53 -17.58 -11.00
C ALA A 199 14.67 -18.53 -10.59
N THR A 200 14.70 -19.75 -11.14
CA THR A 200 15.81 -20.69 -10.91
C THR A 200 16.81 -20.57 -12.04
N ILE A 201 18.05 -20.18 -11.74
CA ILE A 201 19.16 -20.18 -12.71
C ILE A 201 19.76 -21.58 -12.72
N LYS A 202 19.69 -22.25 -13.88
CA LYS A 202 20.43 -23.50 -14.12
C LYS A 202 21.86 -23.17 -14.55
N MET A 203 22.82 -23.56 -13.73
CA MET A 203 24.25 -23.53 -14.04
C MET A 203 24.72 -24.93 -14.44
N GLY A 204 25.89 -25.03 -15.10
CA GLY A 204 26.44 -26.31 -15.56
C GLY A 204 26.73 -27.32 -14.45
N THR A 205 26.79 -26.87 -13.19
CA THR A 205 27.07 -27.70 -12.00
C THR A 205 25.95 -27.70 -10.95
N GLY A 206 24.77 -27.13 -11.24
CA GLY A 206 23.65 -27.09 -10.30
C GLY A 206 22.63 -25.99 -10.59
N SER A 207 21.64 -25.81 -9.70
CA SER A 207 20.62 -24.77 -9.82
C SER A 207 20.62 -23.86 -8.60
N VAL A 208 20.52 -22.55 -8.81
CA VAL A 208 20.43 -21.55 -7.74
C VAL A 208 19.17 -20.70 -7.94
N ASN A 209 18.45 -20.43 -6.84
CA ASN A 209 17.33 -19.50 -6.86
C ASN A 209 17.85 -18.07 -6.96
N ALA A 210 17.48 -17.36 -8.03
CA ALA A 210 17.69 -15.93 -8.16
C ALA A 210 16.58 -15.22 -7.39
N LEU A 211 16.93 -14.68 -6.22
CA LEU A 211 16.09 -13.73 -5.51
C LEU A 211 16.26 -12.36 -6.17
N LEU A 212 15.20 -11.86 -6.78
CA LEU A 212 15.16 -10.49 -7.30
C LEU A 212 14.46 -9.61 -6.27
N PHE A 213 15.22 -8.75 -5.59
CA PHE A 213 14.65 -7.79 -4.65
C PHE A 213 13.92 -6.69 -5.41
N VAL A 214 12.62 -6.87 -5.65
CA VAL A 214 11.79 -5.94 -6.43
C VAL A 214 11.12 -4.86 -5.58
N VAL A 215 11.22 -4.98 -4.26
CA VAL A 215 10.65 -4.03 -3.29
C VAL A 215 11.74 -3.45 -2.42
N GLN A 216 11.85 -2.12 -2.40
CA GLN A 216 12.72 -1.41 -1.46
C GLN A 216 11.88 -0.96 -0.28
N ARG A 217 12.29 -1.28 0.94
CA ARG A 217 11.66 -0.78 2.17
C ARG A 217 12.59 0.20 2.85
N LEU A 218 12.11 1.40 3.14
CA LEU A 218 12.84 2.46 3.83
C LEU A 218 12.28 2.60 5.25
N VAL A 219 13.13 2.42 6.25
CA VAL A 219 12.79 2.69 7.65
C VAL A 219 13.45 4.00 8.07
N TRP A 220 12.62 5.00 8.36
CA TRP A 220 13.06 6.35 8.67
C TRP A 220 13.76 6.44 10.02
N ASP A 221 14.94 7.05 10.04
CA ASP A 221 15.62 7.46 11.27
C ASP A 221 15.13 8.85 11.70
N ARG A 222 14.23 8.85 12.67
CA ARG A 222 13.68 10.07 13.27
C ARG A 222 14.50 10.58 14.47
N SER A 223 15.69 10.05 14.70
CA SER A 223 16.57 10.53 15.78
C SER A 223 17.36 11.78 15.40
N ASN A 224 17.37 12.16 14.11
CA ASN A 224 18.09 13.33 13.61
C ASN A 224 17.18 14.59 13.66
N PRO A 225 17.47 15.57 14.54
CA PRO A 225 16.72 16.84 14.63
C PRO A 225 16.75 17.67 13.34
#